data_AF-A0A679I3C5-F1
#
_entry.id   AF-A0A679I3C5-F1
#
_cell.length_a   1.000
_cell.length_b   1.000
_cell.length_c   1.000
_cell.angle_alpha   90.00
_cell.angle_beta   90.00
_cell.angle_gamma   90.00
#
_symmetry.space_group_name_H-M   'P 1'
#
loop_
_entity.id
_entity.type
_entity.pdbx_description
1 polymer ?
#
loop_
_entity_poly.entity_id
_entity_poly.type
_entity_poly.pdbx_seq_one_letter_code
_entity_poly.pdbx_strand_id
1 'polypeptide(L)'
;MLQLIGLLVVCTGISILLFIRAQFARVIGFVAIVLGLFSLVALAVPQMASLPPAEEKFDIATVKTPTDMAAIGQKIFFSKGQCALCHSIGPSESARCPDLKGIGAKLSREFIFESLTQPQAYIYLDYRHEGPPKEYPARMPYINKNPIGLSKNEILSVIAFLQQMSGEPISVSPSELEVPGQSPAAPVKAAVEVPVTVAHAR
;
A
#
# COMPACT_ATOMS: atom_id res chain seq x y z
N MET A 1 -12.60 -7.06 -82.42
CA MET A 1 -11.56 -7.41 -81.42
C MET A 1 -11.31 -6.28 -80.43
N LEU A 2 -10.93 -5.07 -80.86
CA LEU A 2 -10.62 -3.96 -79.96
C LEU A 2 -11.79 -3.53 -79.04
N GLN A 3 -13.02 -3.47 -79.57
CA GLN A 3 -14.22 -3.13 -78.79
C GLN A 3 -14.55 -4.17 -77.71
N LEU A 4 -14.34 -5.46 -78.01
CA LEU A 4 -14.59 -6.56 -77.07
C LEU A 4 -13.59 -6.51 -75.90
N ILE A 5 -12.33 -6.24 -76.21
CA ILE A 5 -11.25 -6.05 -75.22
C ILE A 5 -11.55 -4.81 -74.35
N GLY A 6 -11.97 -3.71 -74.96
CA GLY A 6 -12.36 -2.49 -74.24
C GLY A 6 -13.51 -2.73 -73.25
N LEU A 7 -14.56 -3.46 -73.67
CA LEU A 7 -15.68 -3.80 -72.79
C LEU A 7 -15.24 -4.68 -71.63
N LEU A 8 -14.37 -5.67 -71.89
CA LEU A 8 -13.84 -6.58 -70.87
C LEU A 8 -13.03 -5.82 -69.80
N VAL A 9 -12.14 -4.92 -70.22
CA VAL A 9 -11.35 -4.09 -69.30
C VAL A 9 -12.25 -3.18 -68.44
N VAL A 10 -13.28 -2.57 -69.04
CA VAL A 10 -14.24 -1.72 -68.31
C VAL A 10 -15.05 -2.54 -67.32
N CYS A 11 -15.56 -3.70 -67.71
CA CYS A 11 -16.30 -4.60 -66.82
C CYS A 11 -15.44 -5.07 -65.65
N THR A 12 -14.20 -5.50 -65.91
CA THR A 12 -13.26 -5.91 -64.85
C THR A 12 -12.95 -4.75 -63.91
N GLY A 13 -12.73 -3.53 -64.42
CA GLY A 13 -12.52 -2.34 -63.60
C GLY A 13 -13.72 -2.03 -62.69
N ILE A 14 -14.94 -2.08 -63.23
CA ILE A 14 -16.18 -1.86 -62.45
C ILE A 14 -16.33 -2.94 -61.37
N SER A 15 -16.10 -4.22 -61.71
CA SER A 15 -16.19 -5.32 -60.73
C SER A 15 -15.17 -5.17 -59.60
N ILE A 16 -13.93 -4.76 -59.90
CA ILE A 16 -12.90 -4.49 -58.88
C ILE A 16 -13.33 -3.33 -57.98
N LEU A 17 -13.84 -2.23 -58.55
CA LEU A 17 -14.30 -1.07 -57.77
C LEU A 17 -15.47 -1.43 -56.85
N LEU A 18 -16.43 -2.22 -57.32
CA LEU A 18 -17.55 -2.70 -56.51
C LEU A 18 -17.09 -3.65 -55.41
N PHE A 19 -16.12 -4.52 -55.69
CA PHE A 19 -15.52 -5.40 -54.68
C PHE A 19 -14.80 -4.60 -53.59
N ILE A 20 -13.98 -3.60 -53.97
CA ILE A 20 -13.28 -2.72 -53.03
C ILE A 20 -14.28 -1.94 -52.16
N ARG A 21 -15.35 -1.39 -52.74
CA ARG A 21 -16.40 -0.70 -51.98
C ARG A 21 -17.11 -1.61 -50.98
N ALA A 22 -17.40 -2.85 -51.36
CA ALA A 22 -17.99 -3.83 -50.45
C ALA A 22 -17.04 -4.21 -49.30
N GLN A 23 -15.75 -4.42 -49.59
CA GLN A 23 -14.75 -4.69 -48.55
C GLN A 23 -14.56 -3.51 -47.60
N PHE A 24 -14.53 -2.28 -48.11
CA PHE A 24 -14.40 -1.08 -47.31
C PHE A 24 -15.55 -0.93 -46.31
N ALA A 25 -16.79 -1.18 -46.75
CA ALA A 25 -17.96 -1.17 -45.86
C ALA A 25 -17.88 -2.26 -44.78
N ARG A 26 -17.37 -3.47 -45.12
CA ARG A 26 -17.17 -4.56 -44.16
C ARG A 26 -16.11 -4.22 -43.12
N VAL A 27 -15.00 -3.61 -43.54
CA VAL A 27 -13.92 -3.17 -42.63
C VAL A 27 -14.42 -2.08 -41.68
N ILE A 28 -15.14 -1.08 -42.19
CA ILE A 28 -15.74 -0.04 -41.35
C ILE A 28 -16.70 -0.66 -40.33
N GLY A 29 -17.58 -1.56 -40.77
CA GLY A 29 -18.51 -2.25 -39.87
C GLY A 29 -17.79 -3.06 -38.79
N PHE A 30 -16.75 -3.82 -39.15
CA PHE A 30 -15.95 -4.58 -38.20
C PHE A 30 -15.26 -3.67 -37.17
N VAL A 31 -14.62 -2.59 -37.62
CA VAL A 31 -13.95 -1.62 -36.73
C VAL A 31 -14.95 -0.97 -35.78
N ALA A 32 -16.13 -0.56 -36.29
CA ALA A 32 -17.18 0.02 -35.46
C ALA A 32 -17.70 -0.96 -34.39
N ILE A 33 -17.86 -2.25 -34.75
CA ILE A 33 -18.25 -3.30 -33.79
C ILE A 33 -17.18 -3.48 -32.72
N VAL A 34 -15.90 -3.57 -33.09
CA VAL A 34 -14.80 -3.74 -32.13
C VAL A 34 -14.71 -2.54 -31.18
N LEU A 35 -14.75 -1.31 -31.71
CA LEU A 35 -14.72 -0.09 -30.90
C LEU A 35 -15.97 0.04 -30.01
N GLY A 36 -17.13 -0.34 -30.54
CA GLY A 36 -18.38 -0.38 -29.78
C GLY A 36 -18.32 -1.36 -28.61
N LEU A 37 -17.85 -2.59 -28.85
CA LEU A 37 -17.67 -3.60 -27.81
C LEU A 37 -16.67 -3.14 -26.75
N PHE A 38 -15.53 -2.57 -27.16
CA PHE A 38 -14.55 -2.02 -26.23
C PHE A 38 -15.15 -0.90 -25.36
N SER A 39 -15.93 -0.02 -25.98
CA SER A 39 -16.62 1.07 -25.27
C SER A 39 -17.66 0.54 -24.28
N LEU A 40 -18.44 -0.47 -24.66
CA LEU A 40 -19.41 -1.13 -23.78
C LEU A 40 -18.72 -1.79 -22.58
N VAL A 41 -17.60 -2.46 -22.79
CA VAL A 41 -16.80 -3.03 -21.68
C VAL A 41 -16.27 -1.92 -20.78
N ALA A 42 -15.76 -0.83 -21.35
CA ALA A 42 -15.28 0.32 -20.58
C ALA A 42 -16.40 0.99 -19.75
N LEU A 43 -17.63 1.04 -20.28
CA LEU A 43 -18.82 1.53 -19.57
C LEU A 43 -19.31 0.55 -18.50
N ALA A 44 -19.10 -0.76 -18.69
CA ALA A 44 -19.44 -1.80 -17.72
C ALA A 44 -18.48 -1.84 -16.53
N VAL A 45 -17.25 -1.33 -16.69
CA VAL A 45 -16.34 -1.10 -15.57
C VAL A 45 -16.88 0.10 -14.79
N PRO A 46 -17.27 -0.07 -13.50
CA PRO A 46 -17.68 1.04 -12.66
C PRO A 46 -16.60 2.13 -12.72
N GLN A 47 -16.99 3.30 -13.23
CA GLN A 47 -16.11 4.47 -13.28
C GLN A 47 -15.92 4.96 -11.84
N MET A 48 -14.99 4.33 -11.12
CA MET A 48 -14.54 4.78 -9.82
C MET A 48 -13.86 6.11 -10.04
N ALA A 49 -14.60 7.21 -9.90
CA ALA A 49 -13.99 8.53 -9.78
C ALA A 49 -12.94 8.40 -8.68
N SER A 50 -11.68 8.71 -9.00
CA SER A 50 -10.59 8.77 -8.02
C SER A 50 -10.78 10.01 -7.15
N LEU A 51 -11.98 10.15 -6.56
CA LEU A 51 -12.17 10.99 -5.40
C LEU A 51 -11.05 10.57 -4.43
N PRO A 52 -10.23 11.52 -3.94
CA PRO A 52 -9.25 11.18 -2.92
C PRO A 52 -9.98 10.35 -1.86
N PRO A 53 -9.43 9.21 -1.43
CA PRO A 53 -10.06 8.37 -0.42
C PRO A 53 -10.59 9.30 0.65
N ALA A 54 -11.89 9.23 0.96
CA ALA A 54 -12.47 10.05 2.00
C ALA A 54 -11.52 9.93 3.18
N GLU A 55 -10.85 11.02 3.55
CA GLU A 55 -9.89 10.99 4.64
C GLU A 55 -10.70 10.54 5.85
N GLU A 56 -10.58 9.27 6.22
CA GLU A 56 -11.16 8.76 7.46
C GLU A 56 -10.39 9.48 8.55
N LYS A 57 -10.92 10.64 8.94
CA LYS A 57 -10.30 11.47 9.95
C LYS A 57 -10.24 10.62 11.20
N PHE A 58 -9.02 10.44 11.69
CA PHE A 58 -8.76 9.85 12.99
C PHE A 58 -9.53 10.66 14.04
N ASP A 59 -10.72 10.20 14.43
CA ASP A 59 -11.55 10.89 15.40
C ASP A 59 -11.09 10.51 16.82
N ILE A 60 -10.16 11.31 17.34
CA ILE A 60 -9.59 11.16 18.69
C ILE A 60 -10.69 11.07 19.76
N ALA A 61 -11.84 11.72 19.56
CA ALA A 61 -12.94 11.70 20.53
C ALA A 61 -13.58 10.31 20.72
N THR A 62 -13.39 9.41 19.76
CA THR A 62 -13.88 8.02 19.86
C THR A 62 -12.92 7.09 20.61
N VAL A 63 -11.69 7.53 20.87
CA VAL A 63 -10.66 6.72 21.52
C VAL A 63 -10.78 6.83 23.05
N LYS A 64 -11.33 5.80 23.70
CA LYS A 64 -11.50 5.78 25.16
C LYS A 64 -10.50 4.84 25.85
N THR A 65 -10.08 3.80 25.15
CA THR A 65 -9.22 2.74 25.68
C THR A 65 -8.02 2.47 24.77
N PRO A 66 -6.93 1.90 25.31
CA PRO A 66 -5.81 1.40 24.49
C PRO A 66 -6.26 0.38 23.44
N THR A 67 -7.28 -0.43 23.74
CA THR A 67 -7.86 -1.39 22.79
C THR A 67 -8.57 -0.68 21.63
N ASP A 68 -9.22 0.46 21.86
CA ASP A 68 -9.78 1.28 20.77
C ASP A 68 -8.68 1.79 19.84
N MET A 69 -7.52 2.19 20.42
CA MET A 69 -6.35 2.59 19.63
C MET A 69 -5.84 1.47 18.74
N ALA A 70 -5.75 0.25 19.28
CA ALA A 70 -5.32 -0.91 18.51
C ALA A 70 -6.35 -1.32 17.44
N ALA A 71 -7.65 -1.19 17.70
CA ALA A 71 -8.69 -1.42 16.69
C ALA A 71 -8.57 -0.42 15.53
N ILE A 72 -8.26 0.85 15.83
CA ILE A 72 -7.97 1.86 14.79
C ILE A 72 -6.65 1.56 14.09
N GLY A 73 -5.62 1.15 14.83
CA GLY A 73 -4.33 0.74 14.30
C GLY A 73 -4.44 -0.40 13.31
N GLN A 74 -5.30 -1.39 13.59
CA GLN A 74 -5.61 -2.48 12.68
C GLN A 74 -6.20 -1.94 11.37
N LYS A 75 -7.17 -1.03 11.44
CA LYS A 75 -7.74 -0.40 10.24
C LYS A 75 -6.65 0.30 9.43
N ILE A 76 -5.83 1.14 10.07
CA ILE A 76 -4.73 1.86 9.42
C ILE A 76 -3.74 0.89 8.77
N PHE A 77 -3.39 -0.20 9.45
CA PHE A 77 -2.46 -1.22 8.95
C PHE A 77 -2.90 -1.80 7.60
N PHE A 78 -4.21 -2.07 7.44
CA PHE A 78 -4.81 -2.62 6.21
C PHE A 78 -5.32 -1.57 5.22
N SER A 79 -5.47 -0.31 5.65
CA SER A 79 -5.90 0.82 4.82
C SER A 79 -4.76 1.82 4.65
N LYS A 80 -4.82 3.03 5.20
CA LYS A 80 -3.90 4.14 4.92
C LYS A 80 -2.41 3.76 5.00
N GLY A 81 -2.02 2.97 5.99
CA GLY A 81 -0.63 2.54 6.20
C GLY A 81 -0.12 1.52 5.18
N GLN A 82 -1.03 0.79 4.51
CA GLN A 82 -0.71 -0.22 3.48
C GLN A 82 0.38 -1.23 3.90
N CYS A 83 0.52 -1.46 5.20
CA CYS A 83 1.61 -2.26 5.77
C CYS A 83 1.53 -3.71 5.28
N ALA A 84 0.31 -4.23 5.15
CA ALA A 84 0.00 -5.56 4.65
C ALA A 84 0.39 -5.81 3.18
N LEU A 85 0.64 -4.76 2.38
CA LEU A 85 1.13 -4.94 1.00
C LEU A 85 2.56 -5.47 0.95
N CYS A 86 3.34 -5.20 1.99
CA CYS A 86 4.77 -5.50 2.03
C CYS A 86 5.11 -6.50 3.13
N HIS A 87 4.46 -6.40 4.29
CA HIS A 87 4.71 -7.24 5.44
C HIS A 87 3.64 -8.32 5.61
N SER A 88 4.08 -9.53 5.92
CA SER A 88 3.20 -10.61 6.35
C SER A 88 2.95 -10.57 7.87
N ILE A 89 1.85 -11.18 8.28
CA ILE A 89 1.59 -11.56 9.67
C ILE A 89 1.60 -13.09 9.71
N GLY A 90 2.79 -13.65 9.90
CA GLY A 90 3.10 -15.06 9.82
C GLY A 90 4.11 -15.38 8.72
N PRO A 91 4.63 -16.62 8.73
CA PRO A 91 5.65 -17.05 7.78
C PRO A 91 5.12 -17.00 6.34
N SER A 92 5.96 -16.46 5.45
CA SER A 92 5.73 -16.40 4.01
C SER A 92 6.98 -16.86 3.28
N GLU A 93 6.82 -17.83 2.37
CA GLU A 93 7.92 -18.38 1.56
C GLU A 93 8.57 -17.32 0.65
N SER A 94 7.81 -16.29 0.26
CA SER A 94 8.28 -15.21 -0.63
C SER A 94 8.25 -13.84 0.07
N ALA A 95 8.62 -13.80 1.35
CA ALA A 95 8.55 -12.54 2.10
C ALA A 95 9.48 -11.47 1.48
N ARG A 96 8.84 -10.39 1.02
CA ARG A 96 9.49 -9.19 0.47
C ARG A 96 10.08 -8.30 1.57
N CYS A 97 9.53 -8.40 2.77
CA CYS A 97 9.90 -7.68 3.97
C CYS A 97 9.86 -8.63 5.19
N PRO A 98 10.41 -8.23 6.35
CA PRO A 98 10.35 -9.03 7.57
C PRO A 98 8.91 -9.35 8.02
N ASP A 99 8.71 -10.53 8.59
CA ASP A 99 7.44 -10.93 9.23
C ASP A 99 7.18 -10.09 10.50
N LEU A 100 5.94 -9.59 10.63
CA LEU A 100 5.51 -8.79 11.78
C LEU A 100 4.83 -9.61 12.89
N LYS A 101 4.70 -10.93 12.73
CA LYS A 101 4.15 -11.78 13.79
C LYS A 101 4.97 -11.67 15.08
N GLY A 102 4.31 -11.25 16.15
CA GLY A 102 4.92 -11.11 17.48
C GLY A 102 5.87 -9.90 17.60
N ILE A 103 5.90 -8.98 16.63
CA ILE A 103 6.87 -7.88 16.63
C ILE A 103 6.65 -6.91 17.80
N GLY A 104 5.40 -6.74 18.23
CA GLY A 104 5.04 -5.91 19.37
C GLY A 104 5.53 -6.45 20.71
N ALA A 105 5.92 -7.73 20.78
CA ALA A 105 6.59 -8.33 21.94
C ALA A 105 8.11 -8.28 21.85
N LYS A 106 8.66 -8.24 20.64
CA LYS A 106 10.11 -8.29 20.40
C LYS A 106 10.78 -6.93 20.48
N LEU A 107 10.06 -5.86 20.14
CA LEU A 107 10.61 -4.52 19.99
C LEU A 107 9.93 -3.56 20.97
N SER A 108 10.70 -2.61 21.51
CA SER A 108 10.14 -1.54 22.32
C SER A 108 9.25 -0.62 21.49
N ARG A 109 8.34 0.11 22.13
CA ARG A 109 7.47 1.07 21.45
C ARG A 109 8.28 2.14 20.71
N GLU A 110 9.38 2.61 21.31
CA GLU A 110 10.27 3.63 20.73
C GLU A 110 10.95 3.09 19.49
N PHE A 111 11.40 1.84 19.52
CA PHE A 111 12.06 1.21 18.39
C PHE A 111 11.09 1.00 17.22
N ILE A 112 9.84 0.61 17.48
CA ILE A 112 8.82 0.50 16.43
C ILE A 112 8.49 1.89 15.86
N PHE A 113 8.38 2.91 16.71
CA PHE A 113 8.15 4.28 16.28
C PHE A 113 9.29 4.82 15.39
N GLU A 114 10.54 4.58 15.79
CA GLU A 114 11.72 4.90 14.99
C GLU A 114 11.72 4.11 13.66
N SER A 115 11.42 2.81 13.69
CA SER A 115 11.35 1.99 12.47
C SER A 115 10.33 2.54 11.46
N LEU A 116 9.21 3.11 11.92
CA LEU A 116 8.18 3.71 11.07
C LEU A 116 8.59 5.10 10.53
N THR A 117 9.31 5.89 11.32
CA THR A 117 9.64 7.29 11.00
C THR A 117 11.05 7.49 10.42
N GLN A 118 11.95 6.55 10.67
CA GLN A 118 13.35 6.50 10.23
C GLN A 118 13.76 5.05 9.87
N PRO A 119 13.09 4.41 8.88
CA PRO A 119 13.31 3.00 8.53
C PRO A 119 14.73 2.64 8.05
N GLN A 120 15.61 3.63 7.85
CA GLN A 120 17.01 3.43 7.47
C GLN A 120 17.98 3.55 8.66
N ALA A 121 17.51 3.95 9.85
CA ALA A 121 18.36 4.03 11.04
C ALA A 121 18.84 2.65 11.51
N TYR A 122 17.96 1.64 11.39
CA TYR A 122 18.28 0.25 11.65
C TYR A 122 17.64 -0.65 10.59
N ILE A 123 18.47 -1.46 9.91
CA ILE A 123 18.00 -2.38 8.86
C ILE A 123 18.09 -3.81 9.39
N TYR A 124 16.94 -4.46 9.56
CA TYR A 124 16.87 -5.88 9.90
C TYR A 124 17.18 -6.74 8.67
N LEU A 125 18.10 -7.69 8.83
CA LEU A 125 18.51 -8.61 7.77
C LEU A 125 17.64 -9.87 7.72
N ASP A 126 17.59 -10.51 6.56
CA ASP A 126 16.96 -11.80 6.33
C ASP A 126 17.89 -12.94 6.74
N TYR A 127 17.44 -13.71 7.73
CA TYR A 127 18.14 -14.86 8.31
C TYR A 127 17.51 -16.20 7.90
N ARG A 128 16.52 -16.21 7.01
CA ARG A 128 15.80 -17.44 6.62
C ARG A 128 16.60 -18.35 5.69
N HIS A 129 17.69 -17.84 5.13
CA HIS A 129 18.52 -18.53 4.17
C HIS A 129 19.82 -19.01 4.81
N GLU A 130 20.36 -20.13 4.34
CA GLU A 130 21.67 -20.61 4.76
C GLU A 130 22.78 -19.64 4.31
N GLY A 131 23.77 -19.45 5.18
CA GLY A 131 24.91 -18.57 4.94
C GLY A 131 24.78 -17.19 5.61
N PRO A 132 25.55 -16.18 5.16
CA PRO A 132 25.51 -14.85 5.75
C PRO A 132 24.14 -14.18 5.53
N PRO A 133 23.65 -13.40 6.51
CA PRO A 133 22.36 -12.73 6.41
C PRO A 133 22.38 -11.68 5.29
N LYS A 134 21.23 -11.51 4.62
CA LYS A 134 21.08 -10.64 3.44
C LYS A 134 20.05 -9.55 3.70
N GLU A 135 20.09 -8.45 2.96
CA GLU A 135 19.00 -7.47 3.02
C GLU A 135 17.74 -8.01 2.33
N TYR A 136 16.57 -7.59 2.83
CA TYR A 136 15.31 -7.82 2.13
C TYR A 136 15.27 -7.03 0.82
N PRO A 137 14.59 -7.54 -0.23
CA PRO A 137 14.57 -6.89 -1.54
C PRO A 137 13.83 -5.54 -1.54
N ALA A 138 12.97 -5.28 -0.56
CA ALA A 138 12.26 -4.00 -0.44
C ALA A 138 12.83 -3.14 0.69
N ARG A 139 12.94 -1.84 0.40
CA ARG A 139 13.22 -0.82 1.41
C ARG A 139 11.93 -0.18 1.90
N MET A 140 11.80 -0.07 3.21
CA MET A 140 10.65 0.55 3.84
C MET A 140 10.66 2.08 3.64
N PRO A 141 9.56 2.69 3.16
CA PRO A 141 9.47 4.13 3.00
C PRO A 141 9.25 4.83 4.35
N TYR A 142 9.56 6.12 4.43
CA TYR A 142 9.22 6.97 5.58
C TYR A 142 7.70 7.05 5.73
N ILE A 143 7.12 6.39 6.74
CA ILE A 143 5.66 6.24 6.87
C ILE A 143 4.97 7.55 7.23
N ASN A 144 5.67 8.45 7.91
CA ASN A 144 5.20 9.79 8.25
C ASN A 144 5.35 10.82 7.12
N LYS A 145 5.78 10.40 5.92
CA LYS A 145 5.94 11.28 4.74
C LYS A 145 5.09 10.77 3.58
N ASN A 146 4.84 11.63 2.61
CA ASN A 146 4.14 11.26 1.38
C ASN A 146 4.88 10.10 0.66
N PRO A 147 4.15 9.15 0.04
CA PRO A 147 2.71 9.16 -0.22
C PRO A 147 1.80 8.61 0.89
N ILE A 148 2.35 8.06 1.98
CA ILE A 148 1.53 7.44 3.05
C ILE A 148 1.07 8.48 4.09
N GLY A 149 2.01 9.29 4.60
CA GLY A 149 1.73 10.44 5.45
C GLY A 149 0.93 10.12 6.72
N LEU A 150 1.32 9.10 7.49
CA LEU A 150 0.72 8.87 8.81
C LEU A 150 1.12 9.97 9.80
N SER A 151 0.13 10.48 10.52
CA SER A 151 0.31 11.33 11.69
C SER A 151 0.89 10.53 12.87
N LYS A 152 1.41 11.24 13.88
CA LYS A 152 1.90 10.61 15.11
C LYS A 152 0.83 9.78 15.81
N ASN A 153 -0.40 10.28 15.89
CA ASN A 153 -1.54 9.56 16.48
C ASN A 153 -1.84 8.25 15.74
N GLU A 154 -1.81 8.28 14.41
CA GLU A 154 -2.02 7.08 13.58
C GLU A 154 -0.88 6.06 13.78
N ILE A 155 0.37 6.52 13.86
CA ILE A 155 1.53 5.67 14.15
C ILE A 155 1.40 5.01 15.53
N LEU A 156 1.01 5.79 16.55
CA LEU A 156 0.77 5.29 17.90
C LEU A 156 -0.34 4.23 17.94
N SER A 157 -1.41 4.41 17.18
CA SER A 157 -2.45 3.40 17.01
C SER A 157 -1.94 2.13 16.33
N VAL A 158 -1.11 2.24 15.28
CA VAL A 158 -0.48 1.06 14.64
C VAL A 158 0.43 0.33 15.63
N ILE A 159 1.18 1.03 16.48
CA ILE A 159 2.01 0.40 17.53
C ILE A 159 1.12 -0.36 18.52
N ALA A 160 0.03 0.24 18.97
CA ALA A 160 -0.94 -0.42 19.85
C ALA A 160 -1.50 -1.70 19.23
N PHE A 161 -1.81 -1.68 17.93
CA PHE A 161 -2.24 -2.87 17.19
C PHE A 161 -1.16 -3.96 17.17
N LEU A 162 0.10 -3.61 16.85
CA LEU A 162 1.20 -4.57 16.81
C LEU A 162 1.46 -5.23 18.18
N GLN A 163 1.32 -4.46 19.26
CA GLN A 163 1.42 -4.96 20.65
C GLN A 163 0.26 -5.90 20.98
N GLN A 164 -0.99 -5.47 20.71
CA GLN A 164 -2.17 -6.29 20.97
C GLN A 164 -2.13 -7.62 20.19
N MET A 165 -1.74 -7.58 18.91
CA MET A 165 -1.59 -8.78 18.08
C MET A 165 -0.49 -9.72 18.61
N SER A 166 0.50 -9.18 19.32
CA SER A 166 1.61 -9.94 19.89
C SER A 166 1.31 -10.49 21.30
N GLY A 167 0.16 -10.17 21.87
CA GLY A 167 -0.24 -10.60 23.22
C GLY A 167 0.40 -9.79 24.36
N GLU A 168 1.04 -8.66 24.06
CA GLU A 168 1.62 -7.77 25.06
C GLU A 168 0.64 -6.69 25.53
N PRO A 169 0.82 -6.15 26.75
CA PRO A 169 0.06 -4.99 27.19
C PRO A 169 0.36 -3.79 26.29
N ILE A 170 -0.71 -3.13 25.84
CA ILE A 170 -0.61 -1.94 24.99
C ILE A 170 0.05 -0.82 25.81
N SER A 171 1.21 -0.35 25.37
CA SER A 171 2.01 0.67 26.08
C SER A 171 1.65 2.11 25.72
N VAL A 172 0.64 2.29 24.85
CA VAL A 172 0.19 3.59 24.35
C VAL A 172 -1.13 3.92 25.01
N SER A 173 -1.24 5.10 25.63
CA SER A 173 -2.50 5.54 26.22
C SER A 173 -3.22 6.58 25.35
N PRO A 174 -4.57 6.65 25.40
CA PRO A 174 -5.33 7.70 24.72
C PRO A 174 -4.94 9.12 25.14
N SER A 175 -4.39 9.30 26.35
CA SER A 175 -3.94 10.61 26.83
C SER A 175 -2.68 11.13 26.14
N GLU A 176 -1.94 10.27 25.44
CA GLU A 176 -0.76 10.65 24.65
C GLU A 176 -1.12 11.17 23.25
N LEU A 177 -2.40 11.08 22.85
CA LEU A 177 -2.87 11.53 21.55
C LEU A 177 -2.88 13.06 21.48
N GLU A 178 -2.25 13.60 20.42
CA GLU A 178 -2.21 15.03 20.18
C GLU A 178 -3.54 15.49 19.59
N VAL A 179 -4.29 16.32 20.32
CA VAL A 179 -5.52 16.94 19.81
C VAL A 179 -5.13 18.11 18.89
N PRO A 180 -5.60 18.17 17.63
CA PRO A 180 -5.31 19.29 16.74
C PRO A 180 -5.69 20.63 17.39
N GLY A 181 -4.69 21.49 17.65
CA GLY A 181 -4.88 22.80 18.28
C GLY A 181 -4.48 22.90 19.76
N GLN A 182 -4.05 21.81 20.40
CA GLN A 182 -3.43 21.85 21.73
C GLN A 182 -1.91 21.71 21.60
N SER A 183 -1.17 22.68 22.14
CA SER A 183 0.30 22.63 22.22
C SER A 183 0.73 21.39 23.02
N PRO A 184 1.87 20.75 22.70
CA PRO A 184 2.27 19.49 23.34
C PRO A 184 2.27 19.62 24.87
N ALA A 185 1.64 18.67 25.56
CA ALA A 185 1.81 18.53 26.99
C ALA A 185 3.31 18.33 27.30
N ALA A 186 3.79 19.06 28.31
CA ALA A 186 5.20 19.13 28.69
C ALA A 186 5.85 17.74 28.81
N PRO A 187 7.16 17.61 28.49
CA PRO A 187 7.86 16.33 28.53
C PRO A 187 7.79 15.71 29.92
N VAL A 188 7.39 14.45 29.96
CA VAL A 188 7.49 13.60 31.15
C VAL A 188 8.95 13.58 31.59
N LYS A 189 9.24 14.00 32.83
CA LYS A 189 10.58 13.98 33.41
C LYS A 189 11.18 12.58 33.24
N ALA A 190 12.36 12.53 32.63
CA ALA A 190 13.18 11.35 32.51
C ALA A 190 13.30 10.66 33.87
N ALA A 191 12.86 9.41 33.93
CA ALA A 191 13.16 8.53 35.05
C ALA A 191 14.66 8.20 34.98
N VAL A 192 15.32 8.51 36.09
CA VAL A 192 16.73 8.31 36.44
C VAL A 192 17.35 7.07 35.80
N GLU A 193 18.42 7.29 35.02
CA GLU A 193 19.36 6.26 34.58
C GLU A 193 19.99 5.57 35.81
N VAL A 194 19.74 4.27 35.95
CA VAL A 194 20.53 3.41 36.84
C VAL A 194 21.71 2.87 36.02
N PRO A 195 22.97 3.12 36.40
CA PRO A 195 24.12 2.68 35.64
C PRO A 195 24.28 1.16 35.76
N VAL A 196 24.20 0.46 34.62
CA VAL A 196 24.55 -0.96 34.52
C VAL A 196 26.08 -1.07 34.52
N THR A 197 26.64 -1.60 35.60
CA THR A 197 28.06 -1.92 35.68
C THR A 197 28.34 -3.19 34.88
N VAL A 198 29.23 -3.09 33.89
CA VAL A 198 29.63 -4.22 33.04
C VAL A 198 30.72 -5.01 33.77
N ALA A 199 30.36 -6.16 34.35
CA ALA A 199 31.33 -7.10 34.89
C ALA A 199 32.04 -7.81 33.73
N HIS A 200 33.34 -7.53 33.58
CA HIS A 200 34.23 -8.32 32.73
C HIS A 200 34.47 -9.69 33.38
N ALA A 201 34.12 -10.77 32.67
CA ALA A 201 34.55 -12.12 33.01
C ALA A 201 35.96 -12.37 32.44
N ARG A 202 36.80 -13.03 33.25
CA ARG A 202 38.14 -13.52 32.92
C ARG A 202 38.10 -14.67 31.92
#